data_AF-A0A8C4VS51-F1
#
_entry.id   AF-A0A8C4VS51-F1
#
_cell.length_a   1.000
_cell.length_b   1.000
_cell.length_c   1.000
_cell.angle_alpha   90.00
_cell.angle_beta   90.00
_cell.angle_gamma   90.00
#
_symmetry.space_group_name_H-M   'P 1'
#
loop_
_entity.id
_entity.type
_entity.pdbx_description
1 polymer ?
#
loop_
_entity_poly.entity_id
_entity_poly.type
_entity_poly.pdbx_seq_one_letter_code
_entity_poly.pdbx_strand_id
1 'polypeptide(L)'
;MPLGPIMRLDLEKIALDYIVPCLHDIACYPGNGTGYVRHVDNPNGDGRCITCIYYLNKDWDSKLHGGILRIFPEGKSYVADVEPIFDRLLFFWSDRRNPHEVQPSYATRYAMTVWYFDAEERAEAKKKFRNLTGMTFFHKSLLKIIQGISVSLWLPSMNHAVMSQPLQNYMGPHSWPNSVV
;
A
#
# COMPACT_ATOMS: atom_id res chain seq x y z
N MET A 1 1.56 17.20 -27.19
CA MET A 1 0.90 18.13 -26.25
C MET A 1 1.32 17.76 -24.84
N PRO A 2 1.78 18.70 -23.98
CA PRO A 2 2.23 18.35 -22.64
C PRO A 2 1.01 18.20 -21.71
N LEU A 3 0.77 16.96 -21.25
CA LEU A 3 -0.31 16.59 -20.33
C LEU A 3 -0.05 16.99 -18.86
N GLY A 4 1.03 17.75 -18.60
CA GLY A 4 1.56 18.03 -17.26
C GLY A 4 0.58 18.67 -16.26
N PRO A 5 -0.29 19.63 -16.67
CA PRO A 5 -1.25 20.25 -15.76
C PRO A 5 -2.55 19.46 -15.56
N ILE A 6 -2.93 18.62 -16.53
CA ILE A 6 -4.26 18.00 -16.60
C ILE A 6 -4.40 16.86 -15.58
N MET A 7 -3.33 16.08 -15.37
CA MET A 7 -3.40 14.94 -14.45
C MET A 7 -3.51 15.32 -12.97
N ARG A 8 -3.02 16.50 -12.55
CA ARG A 8 -2.95 16.84 -11.12
C ARG A 8 -4.28 17.35 -10.57
N LEU A 9 -5.08 18.05 -11.38
CA LEU A 9 -6.34 18.66 -10.94
C LEU A 9 -7.55 17.76 -11.19
N ASP A 10 -7.53 16.93 -12.23
CA ASP A 10 -8.67 16.08 -12.56
C ASP A 10 -8.78 14.84 -11.65
N LEU A 11 -7.65 14.28 -11.19
CA LEU A 11 -7.69 13.10 -10.32
C LEU A 11 -8.25 13.42 -8.92
N GLU A 12 -7.91 14.58 -8.35
CA GLU A 12 -8.47 15.02 -7.07
C GLU A 12 -9.98 15.29 -7.18
N LYS A 13 -10.41 15.92 -8.26
CA LYS A 13 -11.83 16.22 -8.50
C LYS A 13 -12.66 14.96 -8.79
N ILE A 14 -12.14 14.03 -9.59
CA ILE A 14 -12.79 12.73 -9.84
C ILE A 14 -12.86 11.91 -8.54
N ALA A 15 -11.82 11.94 -7.72
CA ALA A 15 -11.80 11.24 -6.43
C ALA A 15 -12.85 11.81 -5.45
N LEU A 16 -12.97 13.12 -5.36
CA LEU A 16 -13.91 13.77 -4.44
C LEU A 16 -15.37 13.66 -4.90
N ASP A 17 -15.65 13.80 -6.21
CA ASP A 17 -17.03 13.90 -6.71
C ASP A 17 -17.72 12.53 -6.87
N TYR A 18 -16.97 11.43 -7.06
CA TYR A 18 -17.53 10.12 -7.43
C TYR A 18 -17.14 8.93 -6.53
N ILE A 19 -16.21 9.11 -5.57
CA ILE A 19 -15.63 8.01 -4.76
C ILE A 19 -16.04 8.11 -3.27
N VAL A 20 -17.14 8.78 -2.94
CA VAL A 20 -17.52 9.05 -1.53
C VAL A 20 -17.90 7.81 -0.67
N PRO A 21 -18.35 6.65 -1.21
CA PRO A 21 -18.51 5.46 -0.38
C PRO A 21 -17.25 4.58 -0.26
N CYS A 22 -16.16 4.88 -0.97
CA CYS A 22 -14.95 4.04 -1.01
C CYS A 22 -13.74 4.77 -0.42
N LEU A 23 -12.79 4.03 0.17
CA LEU A 23 -11.48 4.60 0.49
C LEU A 23 -10.64 4.63 -0.78
N HIS A 24 -9.91 5.72 -1.01
CA HIS A 24 -8.97 5.83 -2.11
C HIS A 24 -7.57 6.19 -1.61
N ASP A 25 -6.57 5.73 -2.35
CA ASP A 25 -5.16 6.07 -2.14
C ASP A 25 -4.50 6.38 -3.49
N ILE A 26 -3.71 7.44 -3.53
CA ILE A 26 -2.91 7.83 -4.69
C ILE A 26 -1.45 7.61 -4.30
N ALA A 27 -0.85 6.56 -4.84
CA ALA A 27 0.51 6.19 -4.50
C ALA A 27 1.49 6.66 -5.58
N CYS A 28 2.54 7.34 -5.12
CA CYS A 28 3.72 7.68 -5.92
C CYS A 28 4.94 7.01 -5.29
N TYR A 29 5.51 6.03 -5.99
CA TYR A 29 6.78 5.44 -5.60
C TYR A 29 7.88 6.15 -6.41
N PRO A 30 8.75 6.95 -5.78
CA PRO A 30 9.67 7.83 -6.52
C PRO A 30 10.76 7.06 -7.29
N GLY A 31 10.98 5.78 -6.98
CA GLY A 31 12.06 4.95 -7.52
C GLY A 31 13.05 4.54 -6.42
N ASN A 32 14.33 4.38 -6.76
CA ASN A 32 15.44 4.06 -5.84
C ASN A 32 15.29 2.74 -5.06
N GLY A 33 14.64 1.74 -5.66
CA GLY A 33 14.43 0.44 -5.04
C GLY A 33 13.33 0.45 -3.98
N THR A 34 12.50 1.50 -3.92
CA THR A 34 11.32 1.52 -3.05
C THR A 34 10.30 0.49 -3.54
N GLY A 35 9.67 -0.21 -2.60
CA GLY A 35 8.66 -1.22 -2.86
C GLY A 35 7.72 -1.32 -1.66
N TYR A 36 6.90 -2.36 -1.64
CA TYR A 36 6.00 -2.62 -0.53
C TYR A 36 6.08 -4.09 -0.14
N VAL A 37 6.34 -4.35 1.13
CA VAL A 37 6.52 -5.71 1.64
C VAL A 37 5.22 -6.52 1.50
N ARG A 38 5.34 -7.85 1.52
CA ARG A 38 4.20 -8.73 1.43
C ARG A 38 3.19 -8.46 2.54
N HIS A 39 1.93 -8.27 2.17
CA HIS A 39 0.84 -7.96 3.09
C HIS A 39 -0.50 -8.46 2.54
N VAL A 40 -1.55 -8.30 3.34
CA VAL A 40 -2.96 -8.51 2.97
C VAL A 40 -3.65 -7.18 3.22
N ASP A 41 -4.48 -6.72 2.28
CA ASP A 41 -5.15 -5.42 2.40
C ASP A 41 -6.09 -5.42 3.61
N ASN A 42 -6.97 -6.40 3.71
CA ASN A 42 -7.93 -6.57 4.80
C ASN A 42 -7.66 -7.85 5.60
N PRO A 43 -6.67 -7.85 6.53
CA PRO A 43 -6.30 -9.05 7.28
C PRO A 43 -7.27 -9.41 8.42
N ASN A 44 -8.05 -8.42 8.88
CA ASN A 44 -8.79 -8.46 10.15
C ASN A 44 -10.29 -8.10 10.03
N GLY A 45 -10.79 -7.94 8.82
CA GLY A 45 -12.21 -7.68 8.56
C GLY A 45 -12.63 -6.23 8.86
N ASP A 46 -11.99 -5.24 8.21
CA ASP A 46 -12.35 -3.83 8.35
C ASP A 46 -13.46 -3.34 7.40
N GLY A 47 -13.96 -4.27 6.57
CA GLY A 47 -15.00 -4.08 5.57
C GLY A 47 -14.51 -4.06 4.13
N ARG A 48 -13.21 -3.88 3.86
CA ARG A 48 -12.70 -3.81 2.47
C ARG A 48 -12.78 -5.19 1.82
N CYS A 49 -13.53 -5.32 0.73
CA CYS A 49 -13.76 -6.61 0.06
C CYS A 49 -13.06 -6.73 -1.29
N ILE A 50 -13.02 -5.64 -2.08
CA ILE A 50 -12.36 -5.60 -3.38
C ILE A 50 -11.35 -4.46 -3.42
N THR A 51 -10.12 -4.79 -3.80
CA THR A 51 -9.08 -3.83 -4.16
C THR A 51 -9.10 -3.62 -5.66
N CYS A 52 -9.21 -2.37 -6.06
CA CYS A 52 -9.17 -1.91 -7.45
C CYS A 52 -7.94 -1.02 -7.63
N ILE A 53 -7.04 -1.36 -8.56
CA ILE A 53 -5.83 -0.58 -8.85
C ILE A 53 -5.86 -0.14 -10.31
N TYR A 54 -5.63 1.14 -10.55
CA TYR A 54 -5.44 1.72 -11.88
C TYR A 54 -4.02 2.27 -12.04
N TYR A 55 -3.33 1.83 -13.09
CA TYR A 55 -1.93 2.15 -13.34
C TYR A 55 -1.75 3.26 -14.38
N LEU A 56 -0.78 4.13 -14.15
CA LEU A 56 -0.58 5.39 -14.89
C LEU A 56 0.80 5.48 -15.58
N ASN A 57 1.52 4.36 -15.74
CA ASN A 57 2.93 4.36 -16.14
C ASN A 57 3.11 4.04 -17.63
N LYS A 58 3.27 5.08 -18.46
CA LYS A 58 3.52 4.93 -19.90
C LYS A 58 4.90 4.33 -20.14
N ASP A 59 5.01 3.52 -21.19
CA ASP A 59 6.28 2.94 -21.65
C ASP A 59 7.04 2.19 -20.55
N TRP A 60 6.30 1.52 -19.65
CA TRP A 60 6.88 0.79 -18.53
C TRP A 60 7.51 -0.52 -18.98
N ASP A 61 8.83 -0.64 -18.85
CA ASP A 61 9.57 -1.90 -18.97
C ASP A 61 9.85 -2.47 -17.57
N SER A 62 9.19 -3.58 -17.22
CA SER A 62 9.34 -4.24 -15.92
C SER A 62 10.74 -4.82 -15.69
N LYS A 63 11.49 -5.15 -16.76
CA LYS A 63 12.85 -5.69 -16.66
C LYS A 63 13.87 -4.61 -16.30
N LEU A 64 13.61 -3.36 -16.71
CA LEU A 64 14.47 -2.21 -16.42
C LEU A 64 14.01 -1.46 -15.17
N HIS A 65 12.70 -1.22 -15.04
CA HIS A 65 12.13 -0.36 -14.01
C HIS A 65 11.64 -1.13 -12.77
N GLY A 66 11.49 -2.45 -12.84
CA GLY A 66 10.94 -3.25 -11.74
C GLY A 66 9.47 -2.92 -11.44
N GLY A 67 9.13 -2.77 -10.16
CA GLY A 67 7.82 -2.28 -9.71
C GLY A 67 6.63 -3.21 -9.95
N ILE A 68 6.90 -4.50 -10.21
CA ILE A 68 5.90 -5.55 -10.41
C ILE A 68 5.07 -5.74 -9.14
N LEU A 69 3.74 -5.77 -9.28
CA LEU A 69 2.87 -6.27 -8.23
C LEU A 69 2.85 -7.80 -8.31
N ARG A 70 3.28 -8.47 -7.24
CA ARG A 70 3.29 -9.92 -7.15
C ARG A 70 2.22 -10.37 -6.16
N ILE A 71 1.27 -11.17 -6.63
CA ILE A 71 0.16 -11.73 -5.85
C ILE A 71 0.40 -13.22 -5.66
N PHE A 72 0.14 -13.71 -4.45
CA PHE A 72 0.30 -15.11 -4.05
C PHE A 72 -1.06 -15.72 -3.65
N PRO A 73 -1.93 -16.10 -4.60
CA PRO A 73 -3.28 -16.54 -4.28
C PRO A 73 -3.28 -17.75 -3.34
N GLU A 74 -4.07 -17.67 -2.27
CA GLU A 74 -4.13 -18.71 -1.25
C GLU A 74 -4.59 -20.06 -1.84
N GLY A 75 -3.90 -21.14 -1.47
CA GLY A 75 -4.20 -22.49 -1.95
C GLY A 75 -3.92 -22.72 -3.44
N LYS A 76 -3.22 -21.80 -4.10
CA LYS A 76 -2.77 -21.96 -5.50
C LYS A 76 -1.26 -22.19 -5.55
N SER A 77 -0.84 -23.01 -6.51
CA SER A 77 0.59 -23.29 -6.76
C SER A 77 1.27 -22.22 -7.61
N TYR A 78 0.49 -21.33 -8.23
CA TYR A 78 1.01 -20.27 -9.09
C TYR A 78 1.11 -18.94 -8.34
N VAL A 79 1.98 -18.08 -8.86
CA VAL A 79 2.14 -16.68 -8.47
C VAL A 79 1.72 -15.82 -9.65
N ALA A 80 1.03 -14.71 -9.40
CA ALA A 80 0.61 -13.79 -10.44
C ALA A 80 1.45 -12.51 -10.38
N ASP A 81 2.25 -12.27 -11.41
CA ASP A 81 3.01 -11.03 -11.58
C ASP A 81 2.25 -10.09 -12.52
N VAL A 82 1.99 -8.87 -12.04
CA VAL A 82 1.24 -7.84 -12.77
C VAL A 82 2.12 -6.62 -12.95
N GLU A 83 2.46 -6.34 -14.21
CA GLU A 83 3.18 -5.13 -14.57
C GLU A 83 2.29 -3.88 -14.41
N PRO A 84 2.82 -2.77 -13.88
CA PRO A 84 2.05 -1.55 -13.64
C PRO A 84 1.93 -0.68 -14.89
N ILE A 85 1.56 -1.25 -16.04
CA ILE A 85 1.50 -0.54 -17.32
C ILE A 85 0.34 0.47 -17.37
N PHE A 86 0.51 1.55 -18.13
CA PHE A 86 -0.52 2.58 -18.33
C PHE A 86 -1.88 2.01 -18.77
N ASP A 87 -2.95 2.57 -18.23
CA ASP A 87 -4.36 2.26 -18.56
C ASP A 87 -4.77 0.81 -18.20
N ARG A 88 -4.01 0.15 -17.34
CA ARG A 88 -4.39 -1.14 -16.76
C ARG A 88 -5.21 -0.92 -15.50
N LEU A 89 -6.41 -1.50 -15.49
CA LEU A 89 -7.25 -1.67 -14.32
C LEU A 89 -7.15 -3.10 -13.79
N LEU A 90 -6.94 -3.27 -12.49
CA LEU A 90 -6.77 -4.55 -11.82
C LEU A 90 -7.76 -4.67 -10.66
N PHE A 91 -8.38 -5.84 -10.50
CA PHE A 91 -9.23 -6.17 -9.37
C PHE A 91 -8.76 -7.45 -8.68
N PHE A 92 -8.79 -7.47 -7.35
CA PHE A 92 -8.61 -8.68 -6.56
C PHE A 92 -9.30 -8.56 -5.19
N TRP A 93 -9.55 -9.70 -4.55
CA TRP A 93 -10.13 -9.72 -3.19
C TRP A 93 -9.14 -9.17 -2.17
N SER A 94 -9.59 -8.23 -1.34
CA SER A 94 -8.71 -7.56 -0.36
C SER A 94 -8.32 -8.45 0.83
N ASP A 95 -9.02 -9.56 1.06
CA ASP A 95 -8.76 -10.43 2.20
C ASP A 95 -7.58 -11.40 1.99
N ARG A 96 -7.45 -12.36 2.91
CA ARG A 96 -6.35 -13.32 2.98
C ARG A 96 -6.20 -14.21 1.74
N ARG A 97 -7.16 -14.19 0.81
CA ARG A 97 -7.05 -14.90 -0.48
C ARG A 97 -5.94 -14.34 -1.36
N ASN A 98 -5.57 -13.07 -1.23
CA ASN A 98 -4.55 -12.44 -2.09
C ASN A 98 -3.46 -11.68 -1.31
N PRO A 99 -2.60 -12.37 -0.54
CA PRO A 99 -1.36 -11.79 -0.05
C PRO A 99 -0.52 -11.31 -1.24
N HIS A 100 0.00 -10.09 -1.17
CA HIS A 100 0.72 -9.50 -2.29
C HIS A 100 1.82 -8.53 -1.84
N GLU A 101 2.79 -8.30 -2.71
CA GLU A 101 3.93 -7.41 -2.51
C GLU A 101 4.18 -6.57 -3.77
N VAL A 102 4.78 -5.40 -3.60
CA VAL A 102 5.26 -4.58 -4.72
C VAL A 102 6.77 -4.68 -4.72
N GLN A 103 7.32 -5.27 -5.79
CA GLN A 103 8.76 -5.38 -5.96
C GLN A 103 9.42 -4.00 -6.06
N PRO A 104 10.73 -3.89 -5.73
CA PRO A 104 11.48 -2.66 -5.87
C PRO A 104 11.28 -1.99 -7.23
N SER A 105 10.97 -0.70 -7.22
CA SER A 105 10.84 0.15 -8.40
C SER A 105 12.07 1.04 -8.54
N TYR A 106 12.59 1.12 -9.77
CA TYR A 106 13.77 1.92 -10.11
C TYR A 106 13.43 3.12 -11.01
N ALA A 107 12.16 3.25 -11.39
CA ALA A 107 11.58 4.46 -11.97
C ALA A 107 10.39 4.94 -11.13
N THR A 108 9.95 6.17 -11.35
CA THR A 108 8.78 6.73 -10.68
C THR A 108 7.51 5.99 -11.13
N ARG A 109 6.80 5.37 -10.18
CA ARG A 109 5.62 4.54 -10.41
C ARG A 109 4.39 5.17 -9.77
N TYR A 110 3.38 5.41 -10.58
CA TYR A 110 2.07 5.94 -10.20
C TYR A 110 0.99 4.86 -10.27
N ALA A 111 0.17 4.82 -9.22
CA ALA A 111 -1.03 4.00 -9.17
C ALA A 111 -2.12 4.71 -8.35
N MET A 112 -3.38 4.49 -8.74
CA MET A 112 -4.53 4.86 -7.93
C MET A 112 -5.20 3.58 -7.43
N THR A 113 -5.47 3.52 -6.13
CA THR A 113 -6.14 2.38 -5.51
C THR A 113 -7.48 2.83 -4.93
N VAL A 114 -8.53 2.03 -5.16
CA VAL A 114 -9.84 2.18 -4.55
C VAL A 114 -10.21 0.86 -3.88
N TRP A 115 -10.70 0.94 -2.64
CA TRP A 115 -11.26 -0.23 -1.96
C TRP A 115 -12.77 -0.12 -1.86
N TYR A 116 -13.47 -1.12 -2.41
CA TYR A 116 -14.90 -1.27 -2.22
C TYR A 116 -15.17 -1.98 -0.90
N PHE A 117 -16.26 -1.59 -0.25
CA PHE A 117 -16.68 -2.17 1.02
C PHE A 117 -17.80 -3.19 0.85
N ASP A 118 -17.71 -4.27 1.61
CA ASP A 118 -18.88 -5.06 1.96
C ASP A 118 -19.70 -4.33 3.03
N ALA A 119 -21.01 -4.20 2.82
CA ALA A 119 -21.86 -3.38 3.67
C ALA A 119 -22.00 -3.95 5.10
N GLU A 120 -22.13 -5.27 5.22
CA GLU A 120 -22.35 -5.95 6.50
C GLU A 120 -21.06 -5.96 7.33
N GLU A 121 -19.96 -6.42 6.72
CA GLU A 121 -18.64 -6.45 7.35
C GLU A 121 -18.21 -5.04 7.79
N ARG A 122 -18.45 -4.02 6.94
CA ARG A 122 -18.14 -2.64 7.29
C ARG A 122 -18.99 -2.12 8.44
N ALA A 123 -20.28 -2.49 8.50
CA ALA A 123 -21.16 -2.12 9.60
C ALA A 123 -20.70 -2.78 10.92
N GLU A 124 -20.27 -4.04 10.88
CA GLU A 124 -19.70 -4.73 12.03
C GLU A 124 -18.38 -4.13 12.50
N ALA A 125 -17.45 -3.83 11.58
CA ALA A 125 -16.20 -3.17 11.90
C ALA A 125 -16.41 -1.83 12.60
N LYS A 126 -17.37 -1.01 12.10
CA LYS A 126 -17.77 0.25 12.75
C LYS A 126 -18.38 0.04 14.15
N LYS A 127 -19.19 -1.01 14.35
CA LYS A 127 -19.73 -1.36 15.68
C LYS A 127 -18.61 -1.75 16.65
N LYS A 128 -17.68 -2.63 16.24
CA LYS A 128 -16.52 -3.05 17.05
C LYS A 128 -15.66 -1.85 17.47
N PHE A 129 -15.35 -0.95 16.53
CA PHE A 129 -14.58 0.27 16.82
C PHE A 129 -15.28 1.21 17.82
N ARG A 130 -16.60 1.41 17.66
CA ARG A 130 -17.40 2.21 18.62
C ARG A 130 -17.41 1.60 20.02
N ASN A 131 -17.49 0.28 20.13
CA ASN A 131 -17.45 -0.40 21.44
C ASN A 131 -16.08 -0.23 22.12
N LEU A 132 -14.99 -0.37 21.36
CA LEU A 132 -13.62 -0.15 21.87
C LEU A 132 -13.39 1.31 22.32
N THR A 133 -13.90 2.28 21.55
CA THR A 133 -13.79 3.72 21.89
C THR A 133 -14.73 4.13 23.03
N GLY A 134 -15.92 3.53 23.13
CA GLY A 134 -16.84 3.70 24.25
C GLY A 134 -16.31 3.12 25.57
N MET A 135 -15.62 1.97 25.52
CA MET A 135 -14.94 1.39 26.68
C MET A 135 -13.74 2.22 27.16
N THR A 136 -13.03 2.88 26.25
CA THR A 136 -11.90 3.76 26.62
C THR A 136 -12.34 5.13 27.16
N PHE A 137 -13.57 5.57 26.88
CA PHE A 137 -14.12 6.83 27.42
C PHE A 137 -14.34 6.80 28.94
N PHE A 138 -14.52 5.62 29.53
CA PHE A 138 -14.56 5.45 31.00
C PHE A 138 -13.18 5.58 31.67
N HIS A 139 -12.09 5.71 30.90
CA HIS A 139 -10.74 5.74 31.47
C HIS A 139 -9.86 6.92 31.06
N LYS A 140 -10.28 7.87 30.20
CA LYS A 140 -9.39 8.96 29.78
C LYS A 140 -10.07 10.32 29.61
N SER A 141 -10.10 11.10 30.68
CA SER A 141 -10.18 12.57 30.64
C SER A 141 -8.93 13.25 30.02
N LEU A 142 -8.19 12.60 29.11
CA LEU A 142 -6.87 13.08 28.66
C LEU A 142 -6.52 12.83 27.18
N LEU A 143 -7.44 12.41 26.32
CA LEU A 143 -7.18 12.23 24.88
C LEU A 143 -8.20 12.94 23.99
N LYS A 144 -8.43 14.23 24.27
CA LYS A 144 -9.20 15.13 23.41
C LYS A 144 -8.37 15.81 22.31
N ILE A 145 -7.16 15.33 22.01
CA ILE A 145 -6.25 15.98 21.08
C ILE A 145 -6.00 15.04 19.87
N ILE A 146 -6.58 15.46 18.74
CA ILE A 146 -6.35 15.11 17.33
C ILE A 146 -7.14 13.92 16.74
N GLN A 147 -8.34 14.27 16.27
CA GLN A 147 -9.09 13.60 15.22
C GLN A 147 -8.45 13.89 13.84
N GLY A 148 -8.47 12.90 12.93
CA GLY A 148 -8.72 13.15 11.50
C GLY A 148 -7.63 13.75 10.60
N ILE A 149 -6.41 13.23 10.61
CA ILE A 149 -5.42 13.53 9.55
C ILE A 149 -4.69 12.24 9.16
N SER A 150 -5.15 11.57 8.09
CA SER A 150 -4.28 10.68 7.30
C SER A 150 -3.70 11.52 6.17
N VAL A 151 -2.65 12.24 6.48
CA VAL A 151 -1.85 12.96 5.48
C VAL A 151 -0.59 12.15 5.27
N SER A 152 -0.61 11.32 4.23
CA SER A 152 0.59 10.78 3.60
C SER A 152 1.15 11.83 2.63
N LEU A 153 1.44 13.06 3.09
CA LEU A 153 2.27 13.99 2.32
C LEU A 153 3.73 13.69 2.64
N TRP A 154 4.36 12.84 1.82
CA TRP A 154 5.81 12.82 1.69
C TRP A 154 6.19 13.80 0.58
N LEU A 155 6.28 15.09 0.91
CA LEU A 155 7.00 16.06 0.07
C LEU A 155 8.45 16.09 0.57
N PRO A 156 9.43 15.55 -0.17
CA PRO A 156 10.82 15.82 0.15
C PRO A 156 11.14 17.25 -0.27
N SER A 157 11.24 18.14 0.71
CA SER A 157 11.99 19.38 0.54
C SER A 157 13.43 19.04 0.20
N MET A 158 13.93 19.62 -0.89
CA MET A 158 15.35 19.69 -1.20
C MET A 158 16.12 20.18 0.04
N ASN A 159 17.04 19.36 0.55
CA ASN A 159 18.43 19.73 0.88
C ASN A 159 19.12 18.67 1.75
N HIS A 160 20.32 18.29 1.29
CA HIS A 160 21.45 17.70 2.01
C HIS A 160 21.31 16.34 2.71
N ALA A 161 22.11 15.41 2.18
CA ALA A 161 22.51 14.13 2.72
C ALA A 161 22.73 14.08 4.24
N VAL A 162 22.24 13.00 4.87
CA VAL A 162 22.95 12.31 5.96
C VAL A 162 22.72 10.80 5.81
N MET A 163 23.81 10.06 5.76
CA MET A 163 23.87 8.60 5.77
C MET A 163 23.26 8.01 7.05
N SER A 164 22.62 6.85 6.94
CA SER A 164 22.62 5.87 8.04
C SER A 164 22.68 4.45 7.49
N GLN A 165 23.83 3.81 7.70
CA GLN A 165 24.03 2.38 7.57
C GLN A 165 23.24 1.64 8.67
N PRO A 166 22.79 0.38 8.47
CA PRO A 166 22.24 -0.42 9.54
C PRO A 166 23.36 -0.97 10.43
N LEU A 167 23.21 -0.77 11.75
CA LEU A 167 23.98 -1.42 12.80
C LEU A 167 23.86 -2.95 12.69
N GLN A 168 25.01 -3.60 12.51
CA GLN A 168 25.21 -5.01 12.84
C GLN A 168 25.09 -5.20 14.36
N ASN A 169 24.27 -6.14 14.81
CA ASN A 169 24.39 -6.72 16.15
C ASN A 169 24.62 -8.22 16.04
N TYR A 170 25.90 -8.57 16.14
CA TYR A 170 26.51 -9.72 16.82
C TYR A 170 25.57 -10.84 17.31
N MET A 171 25.68 -12.01 16.67
CA MET A 171 25.47 -13.31 17.30
C MET A 171 26.80 -13.83 17.86
N GLY A 172 26.80 -14.26 19.13
CA GLY A 172 27.92 -14.98 19.77
C GLY A 172 27.92 -16.49 19.47
N PRO A 173 29.01 -17.22 19.81
CA PRO A 173 29.42 -18.40 19.05
C PRO A 173 29.18 -19.73 19.77
N HIS A 174 28.73 -20.74 19.02
CA HIS A 174 28.97 -22.17 19.26
C HIS A 174 29.06 -22.84 17.88
N SER A 175 30.25 -23.01 17.31
CA SER A 175 31.20 -24.12 17.49
C SER A 175 30.88 -25.38 16.64
N TRP A 176 31.42 -25.37 15.40
CA TRP A 176 32.09 -26.48 14.66
C TRP A 176 31.28 -27.69 14.13
N PRO A 177 31.81 -28.50 13.19
CA PRO A 177 32.74 -28.21 12.08
C PRO A 177 32.42 -28.90 10.72
N ASN A 178 33.10 -28.40 9.67
CA ASN A 178 33.74 -29.10 8.54
C ASN A 178 32.88 -29.88 7.53
N SER A 179 32.82 -29.40 6.29
CA SER A 179 33.63 -29.87 5.12
C SER A 179 32.75 -30.74 4.21
N VAL A 180 32.77 -30.69 2.87
CA VAL A 180 33.88 -30.84 1.93
C VAL A 180 33.31 -30.48 0.53
N VAL A 181 34.11 -29.73 -0.25
CA VAL A 181 34.15 -29.53 -1.73
C VAL A 181 32.94 -28.91 -2.42
#